data_AF-A0A3D4QPP7-F1
#
_entry.id   AF-A0A3D4QPP7-F1
#
_cell.length_a   1.000
_cell.length_b   1.000
_cell.length_c   1.000
_cell.angle_alpha   90.00
_cell.angle_beta   90.00
_cell.angle_gamma   90.00
#
_symmetry.space_group_name_H-M   'P 1'
#
loop_
_entity.id
_entity.type
_entity.pdbx_description
1 polymer ?
#
loop_
_entity_poly.entity_id
_entity_poly.type
_entity_poly.pdbx_seq_one_letter_code
_entity_poly.pdbx_strand_id
1 'polypeptide(L)'
;MIEHDAYFSTGTFSDGFGTSAWNETDSQPMTMTKEEAIEMVQDALQQMGITNMELSDCHASGNPKAAVVLANLGLTKEEANLAAVAGEGRVMNEGDDIEKGEDVYSYYMTFTPIYEGVGTHDMNHFYNFGRSDQYGPSYRYEELKVDVKNGMITNLDWSAPMEQVRVENDNVPILPLEQAVDTFKKQIRLEYTLSKLARYVTENPDYDEYIDSIKSGEINITDISLGLMRVRIKDQPGAYRMISAWVFVGTEKLYFKGKNNNTVSTDSWDPSIPYAVINAIDGSVIDISQGY
;
A
#
# COMPACT_ATOMS: atom_id res chain seq x y z
N MET A 1 16.80 11.52 -9.08
CA MET A 1 15.97 11.23 -7.91
C MET A 1 16.95 10.87 -6.80
N ILE A 2 16.92 11.57 -5.66
CA ILE A 2 17.74 11.20 -4.52
C ILE A 2 16.78 10.53 -3.54
N GLU A 3 16.86 9.20 -3.49
CA GLU A 3 16.14 8.39 -2.51
C GLU A 3 17.07 8.19 -1.31
N HIS A 4 16.52 8.32 -0.12
CA HIS A 4 17.19 8.03 1.13
C HIS A 4 16.46 6.85 1.73
N ASP A 5 17.15 5.73 1.86
CA ASP A 5 16.62 4.53 2.47
C ASP A 5 17.64 4.03 3.50
N ALA A 6 17.15 3.53 4.63
CA ALA A 6 17.95 2.80 5.60
C ALA A 6 17.42 1.38 5.69
N TYR A 7 18.24 0.42 5.28
CA TYR A 7 17.86 -0.97 5.18
C TYR A 7 18.80 -1.85 5.98
N PHE A 8 18.25 -2.80 6.73
CA PHE A 8 18.98 -3.97 7.16
C PHE A 8 18.17 -5.23 6.90
N SER A 9 18.86 -6.30 6.54
CA SER A 9 18.29 -7.64 6.51
C SER A 9 19.31 -8.66 6.98
N THR A 10 18.79 -9.66 7.67
CA THR A 10 19.52 -10.86 8.07
C THR A 10 19.10 -11.99 7.13
N GLY A 11 19.90 -13.03 6.95
CA GLY A 11 19.55 -14.11 6.04
C GLY A 11 20.76 -14.83 5.48
N THR A 12 20.56 -16.09 5.08
CA THR A 12 21.64 -16.96 4.60
C THR A 12 21.90 -16.81 3.10
N PHE A 13 20.94 -16.29 2.34
CA PHE A 13 21.04 -16.09 0.90
C PHE A 13 21.55 -14.68 0.58
N SER A 14 22.39 -14.52 -0.45
CA SER A 14 22.71 -13.20 -1.00
C SER A 14 21.87 -12.96 -2.25
N ASP A 15 21.04 -11.92 -2.29
CA ASP A 15 20.12 -11.60 -3.39
C ASP A 15 20.78 -11.15 -4.72
N GLY A 16 22.08 -11.40 -4.88
CA GLY A 16 22.87 -10.96 -6.03
C GLY A 16 23.30 -9.48 -5.98
N PHE A 17 22.79 -8.69 -5.04
CA PHE A 17 23.24 -7.32 -4.74
C PHE A 17 24.15 -7.24 -3.50
N GLY A 18 24.47 -8.40 -2.91
CA GLY A 18 25.36 -8.50 -1.75
C GLY A 18 24.66 -8.29 -0.42
N THR A 19 23.33 -8.19 -0.42
CA THR A 19 22.49 -8.11 0.77
C THR A 19 22.01 -9.50 1.19
N SER A 20 22.08 -9.78 2.48
CA SER A 20 21.49 -10.98 3.08
C SER A 20 19.97 -10.94 2.91
N ALA A 21 19.39 -12.01 2.41
CA ALA A 21 17.96 -12.20 2.22
C ALA A 21 17.53 -13.55 2.82
N TRP A 22 16.31 -13.59 3.33
CA TRP A 22 15.70 -14.79 3.92
C TRP A 22 15.31 -15.81 2.85
N ASN A 23 15.56 -17.09 3.12
CA ASN A 23 15.13 -18.22 2.30
C ASN A 23 14.11 -19.10 3.04
N GLU A 24 13.35 -19.91 2.29
CA GLU A 24 12.41 -20.92 2.81
C GLU A 24 13.10 -21.89 3.80
N THR A 25 14.37 -22.22 3.57
CA THR A 25 15.16 -23.08 4.47
C THR A 25 15.44 -22.45 5.83
N ASP A 26 15.36 -21.12 5.93
CA ASP A 26 15.55 -20.42 7.18
C ASP A 26 14.26 -20.44 8.03
N SER A 27 13.09 -20.78 7.46
CA SER A 27 11.78 -20.53 8.07
C SER A 27 11.30 -21.69 8.97
N GLN A 28 10.75 -21.36 10.14
CA GLN A 28 10.08 -22.29 11.07
C GLN A 28 8.79 -21.64 11.61
N PRO A 29 7.79 -22.43 12.03
CA PRO A 29 6.65 -21.91 12.78
C PRO A 29 7.12 -21.08 13.97
N MET A 30 6.60 -19.87 14.10
CA MET A 30 6.83 -19.01 15.25
C MET A 30 6.00 -19.49 16.44
N THR A 31 6.65 -19.53 17.59
CA THR A 31 5.97 -19.71 18.89
C THR A 31 5.55 -18.38 19.50
N MET A 32 6.03 -17.27 18.94
CA MET A 32 5.76 -15.91 19.38
C MET A 32 4.40 -15.45 18.88
N THR A 33 3.63 -14.81 19.77
CA THR A 33 2.35 -14.19 19.45
C THR A 33 2.53 -12.87 18.68
N LYS A 34 1.45 -12.38 18.08
CA LYS A 34 1.45 -11.10 17.36
C LYS A 34 1.80 -9.95 18.30
N GLU A 35 1.25 -9.96 19.51
CA GLU A 35 1.45 -8.94 20.52
C GLU A 35 2.90 -8.90 21.00
N GLU A 36 3.50 -10.06 21.27
CA GLU A 36 4.93 -10.16 21.64
C GLU A 36 5.85 -9.67 20.53
N ALA A 37 5.53 -9.97 19.27
CA ALA A 37 6.29 -9.49 18.14
C ALA A 37 6.20 -7.96 18.02
N ILE A 38 5.00 -7.38 18.18
CA ILE A 38 4.80 -5.93 18.14
C ILE A 38 5.59 -5.25 19.25
N GLU A 39 5.51 -5.75 20.48
CA GLU A 39 6.26 -5.20 21.63
C GLU A 39 7.77 -5.26 21.39
N MET A 40 8.29 -6.39 20.89
CA MET A 40 9.72 -6.52 20.54
C MET A 40 10.16 -5.48 19.52
N VAL A 41 9.37 -5.29 18.45
CA VAL A 41 9.69 -4.32 17.40
C VAL A 41 9.64 -2.90 17.96
N GLN A 42 8.60 -2.54 18.72
CA GLN A 42 8.48 -1.21 19.34
C GLN A 42 9.64 -0.91 20.30
N ASP A 43 10.03 -1.88 21.12
CA ASP A 43 11.19 -1.77 22.01
C ASP A 43 12.49 -1.56 21.23
N ALA A 44 12.70 -2.30 20.12
CA ALA A 44 13.86 -2.15 19.27
C ALA A 44 13.93 -0.76 18.61
N LEU A 45 12.80 -0.28 18.08
CA LEU A 45 12.71 1.07 17.50
C LEU A 45 13.01 2.15 18.55
N GLN A 46 12.48 2.00 19.76
CA GLN A 46 12.78 2.92 20.86
C GLN A 46 14.28 2.92 21.23
N GLN A 47 14.93 1.75 21.28
CA GLN A 47 16.37 1.64 21.53
C GLN A 47 17.22 2.25 20.41
N MET A 48 16.73 2.21 19.17
CA MET A 48 17.35 2.89 18.02
C MET A 48 17.12 4.40 18.01
N GLY A 49 16.27 4.93 18.90
CA GLY A 49 15.89 6.34 18.94
C GLY A 49 14.81 6.72 17.91
N ILE A 50 14.14 5.73 17.30
CA ILE A 50 13.00 5.94 16.39
C ILE A 50 11.74 5.95 17.25
N THR A 51 11.29 7.15 17.63
CA THR A 51 10.17 7.33 18.59
C THR A 51 8.95 8.00 17.98
N ASN A 52 9.04 8.47 16.74
CA ASN A 52 8.01 9.23 16.03
C ASN A 52 7.28 8.36 15.01
N MET A 53 7.05 7.09 15.33
CA MET A 53 6.41 6.11 14.44
C MET A 53 5.28 5.40 15.19
N GLU A 54 4.13 5.20 14.53
CA GLU A 54 3.02 4.37 14.99
C GLU A 54 2.84 3.14 14.11
N LEU A 55 2.41 2.04 14.71
CA LEU A 55 2.05 0.84 13.96
C LEU A 55 0.75 1.10 13.19
N SER A 56 0.83 1.08 11.85
CA SER A 56 -0.32 1.22 10.94
C SER A 56 -0.99 -0.12 10.69
N ASP A 57 -0.20 -1.13 10.31
CA ASP A 57 -0.68 -2.47 10.00
C ASP A 57 0.27 -3.55 10.52
N CYS A 58 -0.30 -4.70 10.86
CA CYS A 58 0.47 -5.91 11.11
C CYS A 58 -0.30 -7.12 10.62
N HIS A 59 0.27 -7.82 9.63
CA HIS A 59 -0.28 -9.06 9.10
C HIS A 59 0.65 -10.25 9.39
N ALA A 60 0.01 -11.38 9.61
CA ALA A 60 0.65 -12.66 9.86
C ALA A 60 0.70 -13.44 8.55
N SER A 61 1.85 -14.00 8.21
CA SER A 61 1.97 -14.89 7.04
C SER A 61 2.20 -16.32 7.49
N GLY A 62 1.54 -17.24 6.79
CA GLY A 62 1.76 -18.67 6.91
C GLY A 62 3.08 -19.10 6.29
N ASN A 63 3.25 -20.42 6.16
CA ASN A 63 4.43 -21.03 5.55
C ASN A 63 4.67 -20.43 4.16
N PRO A 64 5.83 -19.79 3.90
CA PRO A 64 6.15 -19.28 2.57
C PRO A 64 6.14 -20.45 1.57
N LYS A 65 5.16 -20.45 0.66
CA LYS A 65 5.16 -21.35 -0.48
C LYS A 65 5.76 -20.60 -1.65
N ALA A 66 6.74 -21.21 -2.33
CA ALA A 66 7.21 -20.73 -3.62
C ALA A 66 6.03 -20.60 -4.60
N ALA A 67 5.59 -19.38 -4.86
CA ALA A 67 4.69 -19.07 -5.95
C ALA A 67 5.51 -18.72 -7.19
N VAL A 68 5.35 -19.50 -8.26
CA VAL A 68 5.96 -19.21 -9.54
C VAL A 68 4.98 -18.38 -10.36
N VAL A 69 5.21 -17.07 -10.37
CA VAL A 69 4.52 -16.16 -11.28
C VAL A 69 5.21 -16.26 -12.64
N LEU A 70 4.69 -17.12 -13.51
CA LEU A 70 5.05 -17.12 -14.93
C LEU A 70 4.40 -15.91 -15.58
N ALA A 71 5.21 -14.95 -16.02
CA ALA A 71 4.74 -13.83 -16.80
C ALA A 71 4.09 -14.33 -18.10
N ASN A 72 2.75 -14.20 -18.18
CA ASN A 72 1.96 -14.30 -19.41
C ASN A 72 2.00 -15.60 -20.22
N LEU A 73 1.49 -16.73 -19.72
CA LEU A 73 0.95 -17.77 -20.60
C LEU A 73 -0.24 -18.46 -19.91
N GLY A 74 -1.33 -18.70 -20.64
CA GLY A 74 -2.54 -19.40 -20.20
C GLY A 74 -2.32 -20.89 -19.92
N LEU A 75 -1.39 -21.18 -19.02
CA LEU A 75 -0.99 -22.51 -18.57
C LEU A 75 -1.92 -22.98 -17.45
N THR A 76 -2.10 -24.29 -17.40
CA THR A 76 -2.79 -24.97 -16.31
C THR A 76 -1.91 -25.00 -15.05
N LYS A 77 -2.55 -25.20 -13.88
CA LYS A 77 -1.86 -25.29 -12.57
C LYS A 77 -0.74 -26.36 -12.54
N GLU A 78 -0.89 -27.42 -13.34
CA GLU A 78 0.09 -28.50 -13.44
C GLU A 78 1.34 -28.09 -14.23
N GLU A 79 1.17 -27.30 -15.30
CA GLU A 79 2.26 -26.78 -16.13
C GLU A 79 3.07 -25.69 -15.42
N ALA A 80 2.41 -24.84 -14.63
CA ALA A 80 3.09 -23.86 -13.77
C ALA A 80 3.98 -24.54 -12.71
N ASN A 81 3.50 -25.62 -12.10
CA ASN A 81 4.26 -26.41 -11.13
C ASN A 81 5.49 -27.10 -11.76
N LEU A 82 5.40 -27.52 -13.02
CA LEU A 82 6.52 -28.12 -13.75
C LEU A 82 7.59 -27.08 -14.10
N ALA A 83 7.20 -25.87 -14.51
CA ALA A 83 8.13 -24.78 -14.78
C ALA A 83 8.86 -24.30 -13.51
N ALA A 84 8.16 -24.33 -12.36
CA ALA A 84 8.74 -24.06 -11.05
C ALA A 84 9.88 -25.02 -10.69
N VAL A 85 9.67 -26.32 -10.93
CA VAL A 85 10.70 -27.36 -10.71
C VAL A 85 11.88 -27.20 -11.67
N ALA A 86 11.68 -26.58 -12.83
CA ALA A 86 12.72 -26.33 -13.83
C ALA A 86 13.56 -25.06 -13.58
N GLY A 87 13.20 -24.23 -12.60
CA GLY A 87 13.96 -23.02 -12.24
C GLY A 87 13.72 -21.81 -13.15
N GLU A 88 12.65 -21.82 -13.95
CA GLU A 88 12.28 -20.72 -14.85
C GLU A 88 11.17 -19.85 -14.21
N GLY A 89 11.53 -18.99 -13.25
CA GLY A 89 10.57 -18.07 -12.64
C GLY A 89 11.19 -17.10 -11.63
N ARG A 90 10.59 -15.92 -11.45
CA ARG A 90 10.91 -15.02 -10.33
C ARG A 90 10.08 -15.44 -9.12
N VAL A 91 10.75 -15.57 -7.97
CA VAL A 91 10.15 -15.88 -6.68
C VAL A 91 9.55 -14.60 -6.11
N MET A 92 8.25 -14.59 -5.81
CA MET A 92 7.60 -13.58 -4.99
C MET A 92 6.99 -14.27 -3.77
N ASN A 93 7.07 -13.63 -2.60
CA ASN A 93 6.37 -14.08 -1.40
C ASN A 93 4.88 -13.79 -1.59
N GLU A 94 4.05 -14.82 -1.74
CA GLU A 94 2.60 -14.65 -1.61
C GLU A 94 2.28 -14.34 -0.14
N GLY A 95 1.83 -13.10 0.11
CA GLY A 95 1.11 -12.73 1.32
C GLY A 95 -0.29 -13.33 1.26
N ASP A 96 -0.41 -14.62 1.57
CA ASP A 96 -1.72 -15.25 1.74
C ASP A 96 -2.31 -14.83 3.09
N ASP A 97 -3.51 -14.23 3.05
CA ASP A 97 -4.44 -14.27 4.15
C ASP A 97 -4.66 -15.74 4.53
N ILE A 98 -4.21 -16.13 5.73
CA ILE A 98 -4.27 -17.50 6.21
C ILE A 98 -5.74 -17.95 6.27
N GLU A 99 -6.15 -18.86 5.38
CA GLU A 99 -7.32 -19.70 5.63
C GLU A 99 -7.10 -20.39 6.98
N LYS A 100 -7.99 -20.11 7.94
CA LYS A 100 -7.94 -20.53 9.34
C LYS A 100 -7.39 -21.97 9.55
N GLY A 101 -6.08 -22.06 9.74
CA GLY A 101 -5.33 -23.17 10.36
C GLY A 101 -3.85 -23.20 9.95
N GLU A 102 -2.84 -23.30 10.83
CA GLU A 102 -2.77 -23.17 12.31
C GLU A 102 -1.43 -22.52 12.77
N ASP A 103 -0.41 -22.41 11.90
CA ASP A 103 0.95 -21.96 12.27
C ASP A 103 1.36 -20.64 11.56
N VAL A 104 1.82 -19.66 12.33
CA VAL A 104 2.35 -18.37 11.82
C VAL A 104 3.85 -18.49 11.63
N TYR A 105 4.39 -18.07 10.48
CA TYR A 105 5.83 -18.12 10.18
C TYR A 105 6.49 -16.75 10.22
N SER A 106 5.73 -15.68 9.99
CA SER A 106 6.25 -14.33 10.02
C SER A 106 5.16 -13.30 10.35
N TYR A 107 5.59 -12.19 10.94
CA TYR A 107 4.81 -10.98 11.04
C TYR A 107 5.47 -9.90 10.19
N TYR A 108 4.66 -9.23 9.39
CA TYR A 108 5.05 -8.04 8.65
C TYR A 108 4.35 -6.86 9.29
N MET A 109 5.10 -5.82 9.60
CA MET A 109 4.62 -4.63 10.27
C MET A 109 4.93 -3.40 9.43
N THR A 110 3.94 -2.55 9.27
CA THR A 110 4.09 -1.24 8.66
C THR A 110 3.90 -0.19 9.73
N PHE A 111 4.87 0.71 9.83
CA PHE A 111 4.81 1.88 10.70
C PHE A 111 4.79 3.16 9.87
N THR A 112 3.96 4.11 10.31
CA THR A 112 3.83 5.45 9.73
C THR A 112 4.29 6.50 10.73
N PRO A 113 4.83 7.64 10.27
CA PRO A 113 5.31 8.67 11.18
C PRO A 113 4.18 9.38 11.93
N ILE A 114 4.50 9.86 13.12
CA ILE A 114 3.68 10.73 13.95
C ILE A 114 4.38 12.08 14.07
N TYR A 115 3.66 13.15 13.76
CA TYR A 115 4.12 14.52 13.92
C TYR A 115 3.21 15.27 14.89
N GLU A 116 3.78 15.84 15.96
CA GLU A 116 3.02 16.56 16.99
C GLU A 116 1.83 15.75 17.56
N GLY A 117 1.99 14.42 17.69
CA GLY A 117 0.94 13.51 18.17
C GLY A 117 -0.16 13.18 17.16
N VAL A 118 -0.01 13.60 15.90
CA VAL A 118 -0.93 13.27 14.81
C VAL A 118 -0.26 12.30 13.84
N GLY A 119 -0.89 11.15 13.64
CA GLY A 119 -0.46 10.13 12.68
C GLY A 119 -0.56 10.57 11.23
N THR A 120 0.37 10.10 10.40
CA THR A 120 0.23 10.21 8.94
C THR A 120 -0.57 9.06 8.38
N HIS A 121 -1.27 9.32 7.29
CA HIS A 121 -1.99 8.29 6.54
C HIS A 121 -1.04 7.20 6.01
N ASP A 122 -1.50 5.96 6.03
CA ASP A 122 -0.83 4.84 5.36
C ASP A 122 -0.92 5.01 3.83
N MET A 123 0.25 5.01 3.20
CA MET A 123 0.38 5.30 1.77
C MET A 123 0.39 4.04 0.90
N ASN A 124 0.31 2.84 1.49
CA ASN A 124 0.26 1.57 0.75
C ASN A 124 -0.92 1.53 -0.23
N HIS A 125 -2.05 2.13 0.15
CA HIS A 125 -3.24 2.28 -0.71
C HIS A 125 -2.97 3.12 -1.99
N PHE A 126 -1.93 3.94 -1.99
CA PHE A 126 -1.58 4.85 -3.09
C PHE A 126 -0.49 4.29 -4.02
N TYR A 127 0.09 3.12 -3.71
CA TYR A 127 1.25 2.55 -4.43
C TYR A 127 0.99 2.36 -5.94
N ASN A 128 -0.24 2.05 -6.33
CA ASN A 128 -0.61 1.82 -7.73
C ASN A 128 -0.82 3.11 -8.56
N PHE A 129 -0.88 4.29 -7.94
CA PHE A 129 -1.12 5.57 -8.65
C PHE A 129 0.15 6.23 -9.19
N GLY A 130 1.34 5.73 -8.80
CA GLY A 130 2.63 6.35 -9.13
C GLY A 130 3.19 6.07 -10.52
N ARG A 131 2.46 5.42 -11.44
CA ARG A 131 3.02 4.96 -12.74
C ARG A 131 2.59 5.78 -13.98
N SER A 132 1.70 6.76 -13.85
CA SER A 132 1.11 7.43 -15.01
C SER A 132 1.74 8.78 -15.40
N ASP A 133 2.64 9.35 -14.59
CA ASP A 133 3.40 10.53 -15.02
C ASP A 133 4.85 10.17 -15.41
N GLN A 134 5.19 10.54 -16.64
CA GLN A 134 6.53 10.40 -17.22
C GLN A 134 7.50 11.47 -16.67
N TYR A 135 6.99 12.41 -15.87
CA TYR A 135 7.66 13.66 -15.51
C TYR A 135 7.63 14.00 -14.01
N GLY A 136 6.99 13.19 -13.17
CA GLY A 136 7.01 13.32 -11.72
C GLY A 136 7.85 12.22 -11.10
N PRO A 137 8.74 12.53 -10.15
CA PRO A 137 9.29 11.49 -9.30
C PRO A 137 8.13 10.97 -8.44
N SER A 138 7.76 9.69 -8.57
CA SER A 138 6.92 8.98 -7.61
C SER A 138 7.68 8.89 -6.28
N TYR A 139 7.73 9.98 -5.52
CA TYR A 139 8.50 10.05 -4.28
C TYR A 139 7.82 9.16 -3.24
N ARG A 140 8.54 8.15 -2.74
CA ARG A 140 8.07 7.31 -1.63
C ARG A 140 7.73 8.17 -0.41
N TYR A 141 6.64 7.83 0.26
CA TYR A 141 6.32 8.42 1.56
C TYR A 141 7.21 7.82 2.63
N GLU A 142 7.37 8.56 3.72
CA GLU A 142 8.09 8.03 4.86
C GLU A 142 7.30 6.87 5.45
N GLU A 143 7.94 5.72 5.49
CA GLU A 143 7.36 4.48 5.98
C GLU A 143 8.47 3.61 6.52
N LEU A 144 8.16 2.87 7.58
CA LEU A 144 9.08 1.91 8.17
C LEU A 144 8.42 0.54 8.16
N LYS A 145 9.01 -0.39 7.41
CA LYS A 145 8.56 -1.77 7.30
C LYS A 145 9.49 -2.68 8.09
N VAL A 146 8.92 -3.57 8.89
CA VAL A 146 9.68 -4.50 9.74
C VAL A 146 9.13 -5.90 9.58
N ASP A 147 10.04 -6.86 9.34
CA ASP A 147 9.68 -8.28 9.29
C ASP A 147 10.22 -8.98 10.53
N VAL A 148 9.36 -9.75 11.19
CA VAL A 148 9.73 -10.65 12.28
C VAL A 148 9.57 -12.09 11.80
N LYS A 149 10.65 -12.87 11.84
CA LYS A 149 10.65 -14.31 11.51
C LYS A 149 11.49 -15.06 12.54
N ASN A 150 11.10 -16.29 12.87
CA ASN A 150 11.76 -17.11 13.90
C ASN A 150 11.99 -16.38 15.24
N GLY A 151 11.07 -15.48 15.63
CA GLY A 151 11.19 -14.71 16.88
C GLY A 151 12.32 -13.66 16.89
N MET A 152 12.81 -13.25 15.71
CA MET A 152 13.81 -12.19 15.57
C MET A 152 13.35 -11.16 14.54
N ILE A 153 13.80 -9.91 14.71
CA ILE A 153 13.67 -8.90 13.66
C ILE A 153 14.64 -9.26 12.55
N THR A 154 14.08 -9.49 11.37
CA THR A 154 14.81 -10.04 10.23
C THR A 154 15.07 -9.03 9.14
N ASN A 155 14.17 -8.07 8.99
CA ASN A 155 14.23 -6.99 8.05
C ASN A 155 13.74 -5.71 8.73
N LEU A 156 14.39 -4.60 8.41
CA LEU A 156 13.86 -3.26 8.65
C LEU A 156 14.21 -2.41 7.44
N ASP A 157 13.19 -1.87 6.81
CA ASP A 157 13.28 -0.97 5.67
C ASP A 157 12.62 0.35 6.05
N TRP A 158 13.45 1.38 6.25
CA TRP A 158 12.99 2.75 6.46
C TRP A 158 13.15 3.54 5.17
N SER A 159 12.04 3.73 4.49
CA SER A 159 11.96 4.46 3.24
C SER A 159 11.72 5.95 3.48
N ALA A 160 12.41 6.80 2.73
CA ALA A 160 12.23 8.25 2.69
C ALA A 160 12.11 8.96 4.07
N PRO A 161 13.04 8.74 5.01
CA PRO A 161 13.01 9.36 6.34
C PRO A 161 12.99 10.88 6.23
N MET A 162 12.19 11.53 7.08
CA MET A 162 12.04 12.99 7.07
C MET A 162 12.43 13.64 8.40
N GLU A 163 12.95 14.86 8.31
CA GLU A 163 13.23 15.69 9.47
C GLU A 163 12.13 16.76 9.60
N GLN A 164 11.49 16.83 10.77
CA GLN A 164 10.57 17.92 11.08
C GLN A 164 11.36 19.21 11.37
N VAL A 165 11.41 20.11 10.38
CA VAL A 165 12.16 21.37 10.52
C VAL A 165 11.42 22.42 11.35
N ARG A 166 10.09 22.50 11.24
CA ARG A 166 9.25 23.46 11.98
C ARG A 166 7.77 23.07 11.96
N VAL A 167 7.02 23.59 12.92
CA VAL A 167 5.55 23.61 12.89
C VAL A 167 5.10 24.97 12.37
N GLU A 168 4.32 25.00 11.29
CA GLU A 168 3.81 26.26 10.74
C GLU A 168 2.56 26.76 11.46
N ASN A 169 1.69 25.84 11.91
CA ASN A 169 0.51 26.12 12.70
C ASN A 169 0.17 24.89 13.55
N ASP A 170 0.00 25.08 14.86
CA ASP A 170 -0.31 24.05 15.84
C ASP A 170 -1.81 23.91 16.11
N ASN A 171 -2.64 24.84 15.60
CA ASN A 171 -4.08 24.85 15.81
C ASN A 171 -4.82 25.38 14.58
N VAL A 172 -5.13 24.47 13.65
CA VAL A 172 -5.97 24.76 12.48
C VAL A 172 -7.38 24.22 12.70
N PRO A 173 -8.43 25.01 12.38
CA PRO A 173 -9.78 24.49 12.33
C PRO A 173 -9.86 23.35 11.30
N ILE A 174 -10.32 22.19 11.74
CA ILE A 174 -10.51 21.02 10.88
C ILE A 174 -11.93 21.04 10.30
N LEU A 175 -12.01 20.84 9.00
CA LEU A 175 -13.23 20.66 8.24
C LEU A 175 -14.00 19.45 8.80
N PRO A 176 -15.26 19.61 9.23
CA PRO A 176 -16.07 18.50 9.70
C PRO A 176 -16.24 17.43 8.61
N LEU A 177 -16.27 16.16 9.03
CA LEU A 177 -16.45 15.02 8.13
C LEU A 177 -17.63 15.18 7.16
N GLU A 178 -18.76 15.72 7.61
CA GLU A 178 -19.94 15.96 6.76
C GLU A 178 -19.62 16.84 5.54
N GLN A 179 -18.82 17.90 5.74
CA GLN A 179 -18.42 18.80 4.64
C GLN A 179 -17.40 18.14 3.71
N ALA A 180 -16.51 17.30 4.26
CA ALA A 180 -15.60 16.48 3.45
C ALA A 180 -16.39 15.47 2.60
N VAL A 181 -17.40 14.81 3.17
CA VAL A 181 -18.31 13.88 2.45
C VAL A 181 -19.06 14.60 1.33
N ASP A 182 -19.52 15.82 1.55
CA ASP A 182 -20.18 16.62 0.51
C ASP A 182 -19.23 16.97 -0.64
N THR A 183 -17.99 17.32 -0.33
CA THR A 183 -16.94 17.57 -1.32
C THR A 183 -16.62 16.29 -2.11
N PHE A 184 -16.43 15.17 -1.41
CA PHE A 184 -16.23 13.85 -2.01
C PHE A 184 -17.36 13.48 -2.99
N LYS A 185 -18.63 13.63 -2.57
CA LYS A 185 -19.79 13.32 -3.43
C LYS A 185 -19.82 14.18 -4.69
N LYS A 186 -19.45 15.47 -4.60
CA LYS A 186 -19.34 16.34 -5.77
C LYS A 186 -18.23 15.87 -6.70
N GLN A 187 -17.05 15.58 -6.15
CA GLN A 187 -15.88 15.13 -6.89
C GLN A 187 -16.13 13.83 -7.66
N ILE A 188 -16.64 12.81 -6.97
CA ILE A 188 -16.91 11.51 -7.60
C ILE A 188 -17.94 11.61 -8.72
N ARG A 189 -18.97 12.44 -8.57
CA ARG A 189 -19.97 12.65 -9.64
C ARG A 189 -19.39 13.33 -10.88
N LEU A 190 -18.35 14.14 -10.72
CA LEU A 190 -17.71 14.84 -11.82
C LEU A 190 -16.68 13.96 -12.53
N GLU A 191 -15.91 13.19 -11.77
CA GLU A 191 -14.73 12.51 -12.32
C GLU A 191 -14.94 11.03 -12.65
N TYR A 192 -15.81 10.33 -11.92
CA TYR A 192 -15.92 8.88 -12.07
C TYR A 192 -16.96 8.51 -13.13
N THR A 193 -16.44 8.08 -14.27
CA THR A 193 -17.19 7.46 -15.36
C THR A 193 -16.97 5.94 -15.34
N LEU A 194 -17.79 5.18 -16.10
CA LEU A 194 -17.57 3.74 -16.27
C LEU A 194 -16.17 3.45 -16.81
N SER A 195 -15.65 4.28 -17.71
CA SER A 195 -14.29 4.19 -18.22
C SER A 195 -13.22 4.32 -17.12
N LYS A 196 -13.37 5.29 -16.19
CA LYS A 196 -12.44 5.47 -15.08
C LYS A 196 -12.50 4.29 -14.10
N LEU A 197 -13.69 3.77 -13.83
CA LEU A 197 -13.90 2.57 -12.99
C LEU A 197 -13.42 1.28 -13.63
N ALA A 198 -13.45 1.18 -14.96
CA ALA A 198 -13.01 -0.02 -15.66
C ALA A 198 -11.50 -0.27 -15.51
N ARG A 199 -10.72 0.80 -15.29
CA ARG A 199 -9.24 0.78 -15.27
C ARG A 199 -8.62 0.04 -16.46
N TYR A 200 -9.37 -0.06 -17.55
CA TYR A 200 -8.96 -0.75 -18.76
C TYR A 200 -8.19 0.24 -19.63
N VAL A 201 -7.04 -0.20 -20.13
CA VAL A 201 -6.11 0.65 -20.89
C VAL A 201 -6.77 1.07 -22.19
N THR A 202 -6.85 2.39 -22.43
CA THR A 202 -7.54 2.98 -23.60
C THR A 202 -6.95 2.55 -24.94
N GLU A 203 -5.69 2.14 -24.94
CA GLU A 203 -4.93 1.69 -26.10
C GLU A 203 -5.23 0.23 -26.49
N ASN A 204 -5.98 -0.51 -25.66
CA ASN A 204 -6.36 -1.88 -25.99
C ASN A 204 -7.36 -1.91 -27.16
N PRO A 205 -7.17 -2.80 -28.15
CA PRO A 205 -7.97 -2.82 -29.37
C PRO A 205 -9.45 -3.16 -29.13
N ASP A 206 -9.78 -3.76 -27.99
CA ASP A 206 -11.12 -4.12 -27.55
C ASP A 206 -11.68 -3.17 -26.48
N TYR A 207 -11.04 -2.02 -26.21
CA TYR A 207 -11.45 -1.09 -25.17
C TYR A 207 -12.92 -0.67 -25.29
N ASP A 208 -13.37 -0.26 -26.48
CA ASP A 208 -14.75 0.18 -26.68
C ASP A 208 -15.75 -0.96 -26.46
N GLU A 209 -15.41 -2.18 -26.87
CA GLU A 209 -16.23 -3.37 -26.65
C GLU A 209 -16.30 -3.73 -25.15
N TYR A 210 -15.17 -3.66 -24.46
CA TYR A 210 -15.09 -3.91 -23.02
C TYR A 210 -15.93 -2.89 -22.24
N ILE A 211 -15.79 -1.59 -22.52
CA ILE A 211 -16.57 -0.54 -21.87
C ILE A 211 -18.06 -0.67 -22.19
N ASP A 212 -18.45 -0.96 -23.44
CA ASP A 212 -19.87 -1.20 -23.77
C ASP A 212 -20.41 -2.46 -23.10
N SER A 213 -19.57 -3.44 -22.77
CA SER A 213 -20.01 -4.61 -22.02
C SER A 213 -20.41 -4.29 -20.57
N ILE A 214 -20.03 -3.12 -20.02
CA ILE A 214 -20.35 -2.70 -18.66
C ILE A 214 -21.74 -2.06 -18.62
N LYS A 215 -22.62 -2.58 -17.76
CA LYS A 215 -23.95 -2.06 -17.49
C LYS A 215 -23.93 -0.93 -16.45
N SER A 216 -23.19 -1.12 -15.37
CA SER A 216 -23.09 -0.16 -14.26
C SER A 216 -21.84 -0.42 -13.42
N GLY A 217 -21.43 0.58 -12.63
CA GLY A 217 -20.38 0.46 -11.63
C GLY A 217 -20.85 1.01 -10.28
N GLU A 218 -20.29 0.48 -9.20
CA GLU A 218 -20.56 0.89 -7.83
C GLU A 218 -19.24 1.11 -7.09
N ILE A 219 -19.12 2.24 -6.41
CA ILE A 219 -18.01 2.53 -5.50
C ILE A 219 -18.52 2.38 -4.07
N ASN A 220 -17.86 1.52 -3.30
CA ASN A 220 -18.15 1.28 -1.89
C ASN A 220 -17.01 1.86 -1.05
N ILE A 221 -17.23 3.00 -0.41
CA ILE A 221 -16.27 3.56 0.55
C ILE A 221 -16.29 2.71 1.82
N THR A 222 -15.15 2.12 2.16
CA THR A 222 -14.97 1.20 3.28
C THR A 222 -14.29 1.88 4.47
N ASP A 223 -13.48 2.90 4.22
CA ASP A 223 -12.79 3.68 5.24
C ASP A 223 -12.81 5.19 4.93
N ILE A 224 -12.98 6.00 5.97
CA ILE A 224 -12.78 7.44 5.92
C ILE A 224 -11.99 7.85 7.16
N SER A 225 -10.79 8.36 6.94
CA SER A 225 -9.85 8.67 8.02
C SER A 225 -9.31 10.10 7.90
N LEU A 226 -8.98 10.69 9.04
CA LEU A 226 -8.28 11.97 9.15
C LEU A 226 -6.87 11.70 9.64
N GLY A 227 -5.90 12.29 8.96
CA GLY A 227 -4.48 12.12 9.26
C GLY A 227 -3.66 13.16 8.51
N LEU A 228 -2.36 13.19 8.79
CA LEU A 228 -1.44 14.04 8.05
C LEU A 228 -1.06 13.40 6.71
N MET A 229 -0.99 14.24 5.68
CA MET A 229 -0.52 13.86 4.35
C MET A 229 0.53 14.85 3.89
N ARG A 230 1.56 14.33 3.21
CA ARG A 230 2.66 15.11 2.66
C ARG A 230 2.26 15.74 1.33
N VAL A 231 2.44 17.05 1.20
CA VAL A 231 2.31 17.79 -0.06
C VAL A 231 3.60 18.52 -0.40
N ARG A 232 3.84 18.76 -1.69
CA ARG A 232 5.04 19.45 -2.17
C ARG A 232 4.94 20.95 -1.91
N ILE A 233 6.06 21.56 -1.53
CA ILE A 233 6.19 23.02 -1.49
C ILE A 233 6.68 23.49 -2.85
N LYS A 234 5.90 24.36 -3.48
CA LYS A 234 6.26 24.96 -4.77
C LYS A 234 7.63 25.63 -4.69
N ASP A 235 8.46 25.38 -5.71
CA ASP A 235 9.80 25.95 -5.88
C ASP A 235 10.81 25.61 -4.75
N GLN A 236 10.54 24.58 -3.92
CA GLN A 236 11.45 24.11 -2.87
C GLN A 236 11.66 22.58 -2.95
N PRO A 237 12.53 22.10 -3.85
CA PRO A 237 12.81 20.67 -3.98
C PRO A 237 13.36 20.08 -2.66
N GLY A 238 12.85 18.91 -2.25
CA GLY A 238 13.23 18.26 -1.00
C GLY A 238 12.59 18.85 0.25
N ALA A 239 11.78 19.90 0.13
CA ALA A 239 10.96 20.43 1.21
C ALA A 239 9.50 20.08 0.99
N TYR A 240 8.85 19.65 2.07
CA TYR A 240 7.47 19.20 2.06
C TYR A 240 6.69 19.86 3.18
N ARG A 241 5.38 19.91 3.02
CA ARG A 241 4.45 20.34 4.05
C ARG A 241 3.55 19.18 4.42
N MET A 242 3.39 18.94 5.71
CA MET A 242 2.37 18.03 6.23
C MET A 242 1.09 18.83 6.41
N ILE A 243 -0.01 18.33 5.83
CA ILE A 243 -1.34 18.93 5.96
C ILE A 243 -2.32 17.88 6.47
N SER A 244 -3.28 18.29 7.31
CA SER A 244 -4.38 17.42 7.68
C SER A 244 -5.28 17.18 6.48
N ALA A 245 -5.59 15.92 6.20
CA ALA A 245 -6.42 15.52 5.07
C ALA A 245 -7.39 14.41 5.45
N TRP A 246 -8.60 14.49 4.89
CA TRP A 246 -9.55 13.39 4.88
C TRP A 246 -9.27 12.50 3.68
N VAL A 247 -9.05 11.21 3.92
CA VAL A 247 -8.83 10.20 2.87
C VAL A 247 -10.04 9.28 2.80
N PHE A 248 -10.54 9.06 1.58
CA PHE A 248 -11.68 8.19 1.29
C PHE A 248 -11.19 6.96 0.56
N VAL A 249 -11.22 5.81 1.23
CA VAL A 249 -10.73 4.55 0.68
C VAL A 249 -11.89 3.56 0.54
N GLY A 250 -11.90 2.77 -0.53
CA GLY A 250 -13.01 1.87 -0.82
C GLY A 250 -12.69 0.74 -1.77
N THR A 251 -13.74 0.08 -2.24
CA THR A 251 -13.69 -0.95 -3.29
C THR A 251 -14.67 -0.58 -4.41
N GLU A 252 -14.47 -1.15 -5.60
CA GLU A 252 -15.38 -0.98 -6.74
C GLU A 252 -15.98 -2.31 -7.18
N LYS A 253 -17.18 -2.24 -7.78
CA LYS A 253 -17.84 -3.38 -8.42
C LYS A 253 -18.35 -2.95 -9.78
N LEU A 254 -18.00 -3.73 -10.81
CA LEU A 254 -18.52 -3.57 -12.16
C LEU A 254 -19.57 -4.65 -12.44
N TYR A 255 -20.68 -4.24 -13.06
CA TYR A 255 -21.76 -5.12 -13.46
C TYR A 255 -21.80 -5.17 -14.98
N PHE A 256 -21.64 -6.35 -15.57
CA PHE A 256 -21.58 -6.56 -17.01
C PHE A 256 -22.95 -6.93 -17.62
N LYS A 257 -23.20 -6.53 -18.87
CA LYS A 257 -24.39 -6.92 -19.63
C LYS A 257 -24.36 -8.43 -19.90
N GLY A 258 -25.51 -9.12 -19.77
CA GLY A 258 -25.68 -10.51 -20.19
C GLY A 258 -25.03 -11.59 -19.30
N LYS A 259 -24.21 -11.24 -18.31
CA LYS A 259 -23.74 -12.16 -17.26
C LYS A 259 -24.70 -12.10 -16.06
N ASN A 260 -25.06 -13.26 -15.50
CA ASN A 260 -25.76 -13.30 -14.20
C ASN A 260 -24.91 -12.49 -13.19
N ASN A 261 -25.56 -11.65 -12.38
CA ASN A 261 -25.03 -10.53 -11.57
C ASN A 261 -23.84 -10.79 -10.60
N ASN A 262 -23.06 -11.85 -10.75
CA ASN A 262 -22.05 -12.31 -9.80
C ASN A 262 -20.60 -12.35 -10.33
N THR A 263 -20.31 -11.85 -11.54
CA THR A 263 -18.90 -11.78 -11.99
C THR A 263 -18.28 -10.48 -11.51
N VAL A 264 -17.77 -10.52 -10.28
CA VAL A 264 -16.84 -9.54 -9.71
C VAL A 264 -15.53 -9.71 -10.48
N SER A 265 -15.20 -8.74 -11.33
CA SER A 265 -13.85 -8.59 -11.87
C SER A 265 -13.10 -7.66 -10.94
N THR A 266 -12.56 -8.20 -9.86
CA THR A 266 -11.37 -7.66 -9.23
C THR A 266 -10.48 -8.88 -9.08
N ASP A 267 -9.42 -8.96 -9.89
CA ASP A 267 -8.35 -9.90 -9.65
C ASP A 267 -8.00 -9.87 -8.16
N SER A 268 -7.70 -11.05 -7.60
CA SER A 268 -7.71 -11.41 -6.18
C SER A 268 -6.64 -10.74 -5.31
N TRP A 269 -6.35 -9.46 -5.55
CA TRP A 269 -5.31 -8.65 -4.93
C TRP A 269 -5.71 -7.18 -4.91
N ASP A 270 -6.96 -6.81 -4.63
CA ASP A 270 -7.37 -5.40 -4.71
C ASP A 270 -7.21 -4.70 -3.34
N PRO A 271 -6.07 -4.01 -3.08
CA PRO A 271 -5.95 -3.15 -1.91
C PRO A 271 -7.02 -2.07 -2.00
N SER A 272 -7.62 -1.69 -0.88
CA SER A 272 -8.63 -0.64 -0.86
C SER A 272 -8.12 0.61 -1.61
N ILE A 273 -8.93 1.10 -2.55
CA ILE A 273 -8.58 2.15 -3.50
C ILE A 273 -8.83 3.52 -2.85
N PRO A 274 -7.87 4.45 -2.84
CA PRO A 274 -8.11 5.84 -2.50
C PRO A 274 -8.86 6.55 -3.63
N TYR A 275 -10.08 7.01 -3.33
CA TYR A 275 -10.95 7.69 -4.28
C TYR A 275 -10.84 9.21 -4.24
N ALA A 276 -10.53 9.76 -3.07
CA ALA A 276 -10.31 11.18 -2.90
C ALA A 276 -9.45 11.45 -1.67
N VAL A 277 -8.68 12.53 -1.77
CA VAL A 277 -8.01 13.16 -0.65
C VAL A 277 -8.49 14.60 -0.60
N ILE A 278 -9.01 15.02 0.55
CA ILE A 278 -9.57 16.36 0.74
C ILE A 278 -8.77 17.05 1.84
N ASN A 279 -8.20 18.21 1.52
CA ASN A 279 -7.54 19.07 2.48
C ASN A 279 -8.53 19.43 3.60
N ALA A 280 -8.19 19.05 4.82
CA ALA A 280 -9.07 19.23 5.96
C ALA A 280 -9.07 20.68 6.49
N ILE A 281 -8.31 21.60 5.91
CA ILE A 281 -8.30 23.01 6.29
C ILE A 281 -9.30 23.82 5.45
N ASP A 282 -9.29 23.63 4.13
CA ASP A 282 -10.08 24.45 3.18
C ASP A 282 -11.09 23.65 2.34
N GLY A 283 -11.06 22.33 2.41
CA GLY A 283 -11.93 21.44 1.64
C GLY A 283 -11.56 21.29 0.17
N SER A 284 -10.37 21.73 -0.26
CA SER A 284 -9.90 21.46 -1.62
C SER A 284 -9.58 19.97 -1.82
N VAL A 285 -9.74 19.47 -3.04
CA VAL A 285 -9.28 18.13 -3.40
C VAL A 285 -7.79 18.19 -3.71
N ILE A 286 -7.02 17.23 -3.17
CA ILE A 286 -5.58 17.08 -3.39
C ILE A 286 -5.38 16.05 -4.50
N ASP A 287 -4.64 16.40 -5.55
CA ASP A 287 -4.27 15.45 -6.60
C ASP A 287 -3.08 14.60 -6.14
N ILE A 288 -3.38 13.36 -5.81
CA ILE A 288 -2.40 12.39 -5.32
C ILE A 288 -1.34 11.98 -6.34
N SER A 289 -1.63 12.14 -7.65
CA SER A 289 -0.65 11.86 -8.70
C SER A 289 0.43 12.95 -8.76
N GLN A 290 0.09 14.16 -8.33
CA GLN A 290 0.97 15.33 -8.38
C GLN A 290 1.50 15.76 -6.99
N GLY A 291 0.84 15.31 -5.92
CA GLY A 291 1.18 15.62 -4.54
C GLY A 291 0.79 17.03 -4.10
N TYR A 292 -0.24 17.62 -4.71
CA TYR A 292 -0.83 18.93 -4.37
C TYR A 292 -2.27 19.07 -4.88
#